data_AF-A0A6J6Y341-F1
#
_entry.id   AF-A0A6J6Y341-F1
#
_cell.length_a   1.000
_cell.length_b   1.000
_cell.length_c   1.000
_cell.angle_alpha   90.00
_cell.angle_beta   90.00
_cell.angle_gamma   90.00
#
_symmetry.space_group_name_H-M   'P 1'
#
loop_
_entity.id
_entity.type
_entity.pdbx_description
1 polymer ?
#
loop_
_entity_poly.entity_id
_entity_poly.type
_entity_poly.pdbx_seq_one_letter_code
_entity_poly.pdbx_strand_id
1 'polypeptide(L)' 'MKMIRRAMVAIGMGALVAAAVRLRGSGVAPPRSGGWRELSGPGLD' A
#
# COMPACT_ATOMS: atom_id res chain seq x y z
N MET A 1 -27.63 8.01 -22.28
CA MET A 1 -26.24 8.54 -22.38
C MET A 1 -25.75 9.31 -21.15
N LYS A 2 -26.56 10.17 -20.49
CA LYS A 2 -26.10 10.99 -19.34
C LYS A 2 -25.60 10.19 -18.15
N MET A 3 -26.30 9.11 -17.75
CA MET A 3 -25.85 8.23 -16.66
C MET A 3 -24.60 7.43 -17.03
N ILE A 4 -24.55 6.85 -18.24
CA ILE A 4 -23.38 6.10 -18.72
C ILE A 4 -22.13 6.97 -18.70
N ARG A 5 -22.22 8.21 -19.19
CA ARG A 5 -21.10 9.16 -19.15
C ARG A 5 -20.66 9.48 -17.71
N ARG A 6 -21.60 9.66 -16.77
CA ARG A 6 -21.26 9.88 -15.35
C ARG A 6 -20.60 8.66 -14.72
N ALA A 7 -21.07 7.45 -15.05
CA ALA A 7 -20.48 6.20 -14.57
C ALA A 7 -19.05 6.04 -15.08
N MET A 8 -18.80 6.29 -16.36
CA MET A 8 -17.45 6.23 -16.93
C MET A 8 -16.50 7.25 -16.28
N VAL A 9 -16.97 8.48 -16.04
CA VAL A 9 -16.18 9.51 -15.35
C VAL A 9 -15.88 9.08 -13.91
N ALA A 10 -16.86 8.56 -13.17
CA ALA A 10 -16.66 8.12 -11.79
C ALA A 10 -15.67 6.96 -11.69
N ILE A 11 -15.79 5.96 -12.58
CA ILE A 11 -14.87 4.82 -12.64
C ILE A 11 -13.45 5.30 -12.99
N GLY A 12 -13.31 6.18 -14.00
CA GLY A 12 -12.03 6.76 -14.38
C GLY A 12 -11.37 7.54 -13.24
N MET A 13 -12.14 8.37 -12.52
CA MET A 13 -11.64 9.12 -11.37
C MET A 13 -11.16 8.19 -10.25
N GLY A 14 -11.92 7.14 -9.95
CA GLY A 14 -11.55 6.13 -8.96
C GLY A 14 -10.25 5.40 -9.33
N ALA A 15 -10.11 5.01 -10.61
CA ALA A 15 -8.90 4.38 -11.12
C ALA A 15 -7.67 5.30 -11.01
N LEU A 16 -7.83 6.59 -11.32
CA LEU A 16 -6.75 7.58 -11.19
C LEU A 16 -6.29 7.75 -9.74
N VAL A 17 -7.22 7.86 -8.78
CA VAL A 17 -6.88 7.96 -7.36
C VAL A 17 -6.19 6.69 -6.88
N ALA A 18 -6.71 5.51 -7.25
CA ALA A 18 -6.10 4.24 -6.90
C ALA A 18 -4.67 4.11 -7.47
N ALA A 19 -4.46 4.52 -8.72
CA ALA A 19 -3.14 4.54 -9.34
C ALA A 19 -2.18 5.52 -8.63
N ALA A 20 -2.64 6.71 -8.27
CA ALA A 20 -1.83 7.68 -7.53
C ALA A 20 -1.41 7.15 -6.16
N VAL A 21 -2.33 6.53 -5.41
CA VAL A 21 -2.03 5.87 -4.13
C VAL A 21 -1.04 4.72 -4.32
N ARG A 22 -1.25 3.89 -5.36
CA ARG A 22 -0.37 2.75 -5.66
C ARG A 22 1.05 3.18 -5.98
N LEU A 23 1.21 4.21 -6.82
CA LEU A 23 2.51 4.77 -7.19
C LEU A 23 3.22 5.42 -6.00
N ARG A 24 2.47 6.11 -5.13
CA ARG A 24 3.01 6.69 -3.89
C ARG A 24 3.44 5.61 -2.90
N GLY A 25 2.69 4.50 -2.81
CA GLY A 25 3.01 3.37 -1.93
C GLY A 25 4.07 2.41 -2.48
N SER A 26 4.32 2.37 -3.80
CA SER A 26 5.34 1.51 -4.39
C SER A 26 6.78 1.99 -4.16
N GLY A 27 6.98 3.26 -3.81
CA GLY A 27 8.31 3.82 -3.51
C GLY A 27 8.86 3.43 -2.14
N VAL A 28 7.99 3.00 -1.22
CA VAL A 28 8.38 2.59 0.13
C VAL A 28 7.63 1.32 0.47
N ALA A 29 8.16 0.17 0.02
CA ALA A 29 7.92 -1.04 0.79
C ALA A 29 8.30 -0.68 2.23
N PRO A 30 7.37 -0.76 3.22
CA PRO A 30 7.72 -0.44 4.58
C PRO A 30 8.99 -1.25 4.89
N PRO A 31 10.06 -0.62 5.41
CA PRO A 31 11.17 -1.39 5.92
C PRO A 31 10.54 -2.44 6.82
N ARG A 32 10.84 -3.73 6.60
CA ARG A 32 10.49 -4.77 7.56
C ARG A 32 11.33 -4.52 8.81
N SER A 33 11.01 -3.46 9.55
CA SER A 33 11.54 -3.16 10.88
C SER A 33 10.73 -4.01 11.84
N GLY A 34 11.17 -5.25 12.00
CA GLY A 34 10.45 -6.27 12.75
C GLY A 34 11.00 -7.63 12.40
N GLY A 35 11.94 -8.08 13.22
CA GLY A 35 12.44 -9.45 13.24
C GLY A 35 12.70 -9.82 14.68
N TRP A 36 12.31 -11.02 15.08
CA TRP A 36 12.77 -11.60 16.33
C TRP A 36 14.26 -11.85 16.19
N ARG A 37 15.06 -11.17 17.00
CA ARG A 37 16.46 -11.51 17.18
C ARG A 37 16.54 -12.40 18.41
N GLU A 38 17.08 -13.58 18.24
CA GLU A 38 17.38 -14.47 19.35
C GLU A 38 18.36 -13.77 20.29
N LEU A 39 17.97 -13.66 21.57
CA LEU A 39 18.85 -13.15 22.61
C LEU A 39 19.82 -14.28 22.95
N SER A 40 21.09 -14.08 22.67
CA SER A 40 22.17 -14.99 23.07
C SER A 40 23.04 -14.26 24.08
N GLY A 41 23.16 -14.79 25.29
CA GLY A 41 23.97 -14.19 26.36
C GLY A 41 24.00 -15.09 27.60
N PRO A 42 25.01 -14.94 28.48
CA PRO A 42 25.11 -15.74 29.70
C PRO A 42 23.92 -15.47 30.64
N GLY A 43 23.25 -16.53 31.12
CA GLY A 43 22.03 -16.43 31.93
C GLY A 43 20.72 -16.60 31.14
N LEU A 44 20.78 -17.24 29.96
CA LEU A 44 19.62 -17.64 29.16
C LEU A 44 19.49 -19.18 29.05
N ASP A 45 20.19 -19.89 29.93
CA ASP A 45 20.16 -21.32 30.20
C ASP A 45 19.22 -21.68 31.36
#